data_AF-A0A940F117-F1
#
_entry.id   AF-A0A940F117-F1
#
_cell.length_a   1.000
_cell.length_b   1.000
_cell.length_c   1.000
_cell.angle_alpha   90.00
_cell.angle_beta   90.00
_cell.angle_gamma   90.00
#
_symmetry.space_group_name_H-M   'P 1'
#
loop_
_entity.id
_entity.type
_entity.pdbx_description
1 polymer ?
#
loop_
_entity_poly.entity_id
_entity_poly.type
_entity_poly.pdbx_seq_one_letter_code
_entity_poly.pdbx_strand_id
1 'polypeptide(L)'
;MDDLTASRIEATLLLCDAAVGDPTGKLHMLGAGWSVTGTPTAPSAVAVFLKVPWDRTNEKIGLTLYLFDADGRQVLLDERPVGISQDFEVGRPPGIEMGTPVDHAFQLSVGPMPLPPARYQWRLAVGDQDFSVSFQVRSA
;
A
#
# COMPACT_ATOMS: atom_id res chain seq x y z
N MET A 1 -16.36 19.52 -24.06
CA MET A 1 -15.10 18.74 -24.12
C MET A 1 -14.63 18.70 -22.70
N ASP A 2 -15.36 17.94 -21.89
CA ASP A 2 -15.12 17.89 -20.45
C ASP A 2 -14.07 16.81 -20.25
N ASP A 3 -12.88 17.25 -19.87
CA ASP A 3 -11.93 16.42 -19.16
C ASP A 3 -12.56 16.10 -17.80
N LEU A 4 -13.50 15.16 -17.78
CA LEU A 4 -14.04 14.58 -16.57
C LEU A 4 -12.90 13.77 -15.96
N THR A 5 -12.17 14.40 -15.05
CA THR A 5 -11.14 13.75 -14.23
C THR A 5 -11.68 12.40 -13.76
N ALA A 6 -11.01 11.31 -14.13
CA ALA A 6 -11.43 9.96 -13.75
C ALA A 6 -11.73 9.88 -12.25
N SER A 7 -12.76 9.13 -11.87
CA SER A 7 -13.15 9.00 -10.46
C SER A 7 -11.94 8.55 -9.63
N ARG A 8 -11.71 9.23 -8.51
CA ARG A 8 -10.53 9.01 -7.67
C ARG A 8 -10.70 7.78 -6.79
N ILE A 9 -9.70 6.91 -6.80
CA ILE A 9 -9.52 5.87 -5.79
C ILE A 9 -9.15 6.53 -4.47
N GLU A 10 -9.74 6.06 -3.38
CA GLU A 10 -9.27 6.39 -2.03
C GLU A 10 -8.34 5.27 -1.56
N ALA A 11 -7.24 5.62 -0.89
CA ALA A 11 -6.33 4.64 -0.34
C ALA A 11 -5.92 4.99 1.09
N THR A 12 -5.81 3.96 1.93
CA THR A 12 -5.23 4.05 3.27
C THR A 12 -4.11 3.03 3.39
N LEU A 13 -2.95 3.47 3.87
CA LEU A 13 -1.81 2.60 4.17
C LEU A 13 -1.58 2.58 5.68
N LEU A 14 -1.40 1.38 6.24
CA LEU A 14 -1.12 1.17 7.65
C LEU A 14 0.10 0.27 7.81
N LEU A 15 0.98 0.62 8.74
CA LEU A 15 2.10 -0.23 9.13
C LEU A 15 1.68 -1.11 10.30
N CYS A 16 2.05 -2.39 10.22
CA CYS A 16 1.69 -3.43 11.19
C CYS A 16 2.92 -4.27 11.51
N ASP A 17 2.89 -4.97 12.64
CA ASP A 17 3.91 -5.99 12.95
C ASP A 17 3.73 -7.22 12.05
N ALA A 18 2.46 -7.56 11.74
CA ALA A 18 2.11 -8.56 10.74
C ALA A 18 0.71 -8.30 10.17
N ALA A 19 0.45 -8.76 8.95
CA ALA A 19 -0.88 -8.76 8.36
C ALA A 19 -1.09 -10.00 7.47
N VAL A 20 -2.30 -10.56 7.48
CA VAL A 20 -2.69 -11.71 6.66
C VAL A 20 -4.06 -11.44 6.04
N GLY A 21 -4.14 -11.54 4.72
CA GLY A 21 -5.40 -11.47 4.00
C GLY A 21 -6.11 -12.82 4.00
N ASP A 22 -7.44 -12.79 4.07
CA ASP A 22 -8.28 -13.97 3.86
C ASP A 22 -9.04 -13.91 2.52
N PRO A 23 -9.62 -15.03 2.06
CA PRO A 23 -10.36 -15.07 0.79
C PRO A 23 -11.62 -14.19 0.75
N THR A 24 -12.07 -13.63 1.88
CA THR A 24 -13.23 -12.74 1.94
C THR A 24 -12.86 -11.27 1.72
N GLY A 25 -11.57 -10.96 1.54
CA GLY A 25 -11.06 -9.61 1.37
C GLY A 25 -10.79 -8.87 2.67
N LYS A 26 -10.80 -9.57 3.83
CA LYS A 26 -10.44 -8.98 5.11
C LYS A 26 -8.93 -9.12 5.36
N LEU A 27 -8.36 -8.12 6.03
CA LEU A 27 -7.00 -8.19 6.56
C LEU A 27 -7.04 -8.40 8.08
N HIS A 28 -6.43 -9.48 8.55
CA HIS A 28 -6.13 -9.71 9.96
C HIS A 28 -4.78 -9.07 10.26
N MET A 29 -4.72 -8.13 11.20
CA MET A 29 -3.53 -7.31 11.46
C MET A 29 -3.12 -7.41 12.93
N LEU A 30 -1.82 -7.53 13.17
CA LEU A 30 -1.20 -7.49 14.49
C LEU A 30 -0.38 -6.21 14.64
N GLY A 31 -0.52 -5.51 15.78
CA GLY A 31 0.31 -4.34 16.09
C GLY A 31 0.17 -3.20 15.09
N ALA A 32 -1.03 -2.92 14.60
CA ALA A 32 -1.27 -1.90 13.57
C ALA A 32 -1.12 -0.47 14.11
N GLY A 33 -0.62 0.43 13.25
CA GLY A 33 -0.57 1.87 13.51
C GLY A 33 0.75 2.38 14.09
N TRP A 34 1.81 1.58 14.06
CA TRP A 34 3.14 2.06 14.44
C TRP A 34 3.71 3.01 13.38
N SER A 35 4.57 3.92 13.82
CA SER A 35 5.30 4.87 12.94
C SER A 35 6.76 5.03 13.33
N VAL A 36 7.23 4.25 14.31
CA VAL A 36 8.61 4.25 14.79
C VAL A 36 9.06 2.82 15.01
N THR A 37 10.29 2.49 14.61
CA THR A 37 10.94 1.19 14.87
C THR A 37 12.45 1.37 15.10
N GLY A 38 13.13 0.30 15.52
CA GLY A 38 14.58 0.26 15.70
C GLY A 38 15.32 -0.26 14.46
N THR A 39 16.66 -0.26 14.52
CA THR A 39 17.53 -0.92 13.54
C THR A 39 18.22 -2.15 14.18
N PRO A 40 18.28 -3.32 13.51
CA PRO A 40 17.56 -3.65 12.29
C PRO A 40 16.04 -3.61 12.52
N THR A 41 15.28 -3.30 11.48
CA THR A 41 13.82 -3.25 11.61
C THR A 41 13.28 -4.64 11.93
N ALA A 42 12.28 -4.73 12.81
CA ALA A 42 11.55 -5.97 13.01
C ALA A 42 10.83 -6.40 11.72
N PRO A 43 10.42 -7.68 11.58
CA PRO A 43 9.43 -8.06 10.58
C PRO A 43 8.20 -7.16 10.70
N SER A 44 7.61 -6.81 9.56
CA SER A 44 6.46 -5.91 9.50
C SER A 44 5.59 -6.22 8.29
N ALA A 45 4.46 -5.53 8.19
CA ALA A 45 3.64 -5.53 6.99
C ALA A 45 3.11 -4.13 6.67
N VAL A 46 2.91 -3.88 5.38
CA VAL A 46 2.14 -2.73 4.89
C VAL A 46 0.76 -3.23 4.50
N ALA A 47 -0.25 -2.84 5.25
CA ALA A 47 -1.65 -3.08 4.90
C ALA A 47 -2.16 -1.93 4.04
N VAL A 48 -2.80 -2.25 2.92
CA VAL A 48 -3.36 -1.28 1.98
C VAL A 48 -4.85 -1.55 1.83
N PHE A 49 -5.64 -0.50 2.00
CA PHE A 49 -7.08 -0.50 1.78
C PHE A 49 -7.40 0.50 0.68
N LEU A 50 -8.07 0.03 -0.36
CA LEU A 50 -8.51 0.82 -1.50
C LEU A 50 -10.03 0.87 -1.54
N LYS A 51 -10.58 2.04 -1.87
CA LYS A 51 -11.96 2.19 -2.31
C LYS A 51 -11.93 2.52 -3.79
N VAL A 52 -12.28 1.54 -4.61
CA VAL A 52 -12.30 1.67 -6.07
C VAL A 52 -13.65 2.19 -6.50
N PRO A 53 -13.73 3.36 -7.17
CA PRO A 53 -14.97 3.88 -7.69
C PRO A 53 -15.69 2.90 -8.59
N TRP A 54 -17.02 2.90 -8.54
CA TRP A 54 -17.87 1.99 -9.30
C TRP A 54 -17.54 1.98 -10.80
N ASP A 55 -17.25 3.14 -11.38
CA ASP A 55 -16.94 3.33 -12.79
C ASP A 55 -15.54 2.79 -13.18
N ARG A 56 -14.66 2.53 -12.21
CA ARG A 56 -13.31 1.97 -12.42
C ARG A 56 -13.19 0.47 -12.15
N THR A 57 -14.27 -0.18 -11.70
CA THR A 57 -14.31 -1.64 -11.53
C THR A 57 -14.22 -2.36 -12.89
N ASN A 58 -13.67 -3.57 -12.92
CA ASN A 58 -13.40 -4.37 -14.13
C ASN A 58 -12.38 -3.72 -15.09
N GLU A 59 -11.67 -2.69 -14.65
CA GLU A 59 -10.51 -2.14 -15.34
C GLU A 59 -9.24 -2.73 -14.74
N LYS A 60 -8.24 -2.94 -15.59
CA LYS A 60 -6.89 -3.29 -15.15
C LYS A 60 -6.17 -2.02 -14.72
N ILE A 61 -5.88 -1.91 -13.43
CA ILE A 61 -5.27 -0.72 -12.82
C ILE A 61 -3.86 -1.07 -12.36
N GLY A 62 -2.87 -0.31 -12.85
CA GLY A 62 -1.48 -0.46 -12.43
C GLY A 62 -1.29 -0.03 -10.97
N LEU A 63 -0.52 -0.83 -10.22
CA LEU A 63 -0.22 -0.59 -8.81
C LEU A 63 1.26 -0.83 -8.53
N THR A 64 1.91 0.12 -7.87
CA THR A 64 3.25 -0.07 -7.30
C THR A 64 3.26 0.31 -5.84
N LEU A 65 3.99 -0.45 -5.02
CA LEU A 65 4.21 -0.16 -3.61
C LEU A 65 5.69 -0.38 -3.31
N TYR A 66 6.43 0.70 -3.13
CA TYR A 66 7.87 0.64 -2.89
C TYR A 66 8.29 1.48 -1.69
N LEU A 67 9.39 1.05 -1.06
CA LEU A 67 10.02 1.76 0.04
C LEU A 67 11.00 2.82 -0.48
N PHE A 68 10.95 4.01 0.10
CA PHE A 68 11.81 5.14 -0.21
C PHE A 68 12.49 5.68 1.06
N ASP A 69 13.71 6.18 0.90
CA ASP A 69 14.45 6.89 1.94
C ASP A 69 14.01 8.36 2.05
N ALA A 70 14.65 9.10 2.97
CA ALA A 70 14.36 10.50 3.23
C ALA A 70 14.65 11.43 2.03
N ASP A 71 15.55 11.02 1.13
CA ASP A 71 15.91 11.77 -0.08
C ASP A 71 15.01 11.40 -1.27
N GLY A 72 14.05 10.50 -1.07
CA GLY A 72 13.16 10.01 -2.13
C GLY A 72 13.82 9.05 -3.09
N ARG A 73 14.94 8.42 -2.72
CA ARG A 73 15.52 7.30 -3.46
C ARG A 73 14.88 5.99 -3.01
N GLN A 74 14.69 5.09 -3.96
CA GLN A 74 14.13 3.78 -3.69
C GLN A 74 15.12 2.94 -2.88
N VAL A 75 14.63 2.31 -1.81
CA VAL A 75 15.45 1.41 -1.00
C VAL A 75 15.65 0.10 -1.74
N LEU A 76 16.90 -0.33 -1.83
CA LEU A 76 17.30 -1.58 -2.47
C LEU A 76 17.87 -2.54 -1.41
N LEU A 77 17.48 -3.81 -1.49
CA LEU A 77 18.11 -4.93 -0.78
C LEU A 77 18.54 -5.96 -1.82
N ASP A 78 19.79 -6.40 -1.75
CA ASP A 78 20.40 -7.30 -2.75
C ASP A 78 20.17 -6.82 -4.20
N GLU A 79 20.40 -5.53 -4.44
CA GLU A 79 20.18 -4.84 -5.73
C GLU A 79 18.73 -4.84 -6.24
N ARG A 80 17.76 -5.17 -5.37
CA ARG A 80 16.34 -5.20 -5.73
C ARG A 80 15.53 -4.18 -4.94
N PRO A 81 14.62 -3.46 -5.59
CA PRO A 81 13.56 -2.72 -4.94
C PRO A 81 12.87 -3.47 -3.81
N VAL A 82 12.78 -2.83 -2.63
CA VAL A 82 11.92 -3.31 -1.55
C VAL A 82 10.49 -2.91 -1.84
N GLY A 83 9.68 -3.86 -2.32
CA GLY A 83 8.27 -3.63 -2.65
C GLY A 83 7.74 -4.54 -3.75
N ILE A 84 6.62 -4.13 -4.35
CA ILE A 84 5.93 -4.84 -5.42
C ILE A 84 5.47 -3.91 -6.54
N SER A 85 5.33 -4.45 -7.74
CA SER A 85 4.65 -3.82 -8.87
C SER A 85 3.76 -4.87 -9.53
N GLN A 86 2.47 -4.58 -9.64
CA GLN A 86 1.50 -5.48 -10.22
C GLN A 86 0.31 -4.69 -10.77
N ASP A 87 -0.44 -5.32 -11.67
CA ASP A 87 -1.76 -4.82 -12.02
C ASP A 87 -2.80 -5.53 -11.16
N PHE A 88 -3.88 -4.82 -10.82
CA PHE A 88 -5.04 -5.43 -10.16
C PHE A 88 -6.33 -5.04 -10.88
N GLU A 89 -7.37 -5.84 -10.67
CA GLU A 89 -8.71 -5.62 -11.19
C GLU A 89 -9.70 -5.94 -10.07
N VAL A 90 -10.64 -5.04 -9.83
CA VAL A 90 -11.71 -5.25 -8.84
C VAL A 90 -13.01 -5.46 -9.58
N GLY A 91 -13.59 -6.65 -9.44
CA GLY A 91 -14.86 -6.99 -10.06
C GLY A 91 -16.00 -6.12 -9.55
N ARG A 92 -17.00 -5.87 -10.41
CA ARG A 92 -18.26 -5.21 -10.01
C ARG A 92 -19.29 -6.23 -9.53
N PRO A 93 -19.66 -6.27 -8.25
CA PRO A 93 -20.70 -7.19 -7.77
C PRO A 93 -22.06 -6.89 -8.43
N PRO A 94 -22.89 -7.90 -8.72
CA PRO A 94 -24.23 -7.68 -9.27
C PRO A 94 -25.10 -6.92 -8.26
N GLY A 95 -25.85 -5.93 -8.74
CA GLY A 95 -26.82 -5.18 -7.94
C GLY A 95 -26.25 -4.06 -7.07
N ILE A 96 -24.95 -3.75 -7.18
CA ILE A 96 -24.37 -2.58 -6.50
C ILE A 96 -24.81 -1.27 -7.18
N GLU A 97 -25.26 -0.30 -6.40
CA GLU A 97 -25.71 1.00 -6.91
C GLU A 97 -24.57 1.77 -7.58
N MET A 98 -24.87 2.48 -8.67
CA MET A 98 -23.92 3.37 -9.33
C MET A 98 -23.35 4.38 -8.33
N GLY A 99 -22.03 4.56 -8.36
CA GLY A 99 -21.31 5.44 -7.44
C GLY A 99 -20.90 4.80 -6.12
N THR A 100 -21.37 3.58 -5.80
CA THR A 100 -20.88 2.85 -4.62
C THR A 100 -19.46 2.34 -4.86
N PRO A 101 -18.45 2.74 -4.07
CA PRO A 101 -17.12 2.21 -4.22
C PRO A 101 -17.05 0.74 -3.81
N VAL A 102 -16.16 -0.01 -4.47
CA VAL A 102 -15.86 -1.40 -4.13
C VAL A 102 -14.54 -1.44 -3.35
N ASP A 103 -14.58 -2.09 -2.19
CA ASP A 103 -13.40 -2.23 -1.33
C ASP A 103 -12.44 -3.28 -1.90
N HIS A 104 -11.14 -2.98 -1.88
CA HIS A 104 -10.08 -3.92 -2.15
C HIS A 104 -8.97 -3.75 -1.12
N ALA A 105 -8.49 -4.84 -0.54
CA ALA A 105 -7.44 -4.79 0.46
C ALA A 105 -6.39 -5.88 0.21
N PHE A 106 -5.13 -5.52 0.44
CA PHE A 106 -4.01 -6.46 0.37
C PHE A 106 -2.93 -6.05 1.37
N GLN A 107 -1.96 -6.93 1.56
CA GLN A 107 -0.82 -6.65 2.41
C GLN A 107 0.48 -7.05 1.72
N LEU A 108 1.55 -6.31 2.02
CA LEU A 108 2.92 -6.68 1.70
C LEU A 108 3.66 -7.04 2.99
N SER A 109 4.08 -8.31 3.11
CA SER A 109 4.89 -8.77 4.24
C SER A 109 6.36 -8.46 3.98
N VAL A 110 7.04 -7.91 4.98
CA VAL A 110 8.41 -7.44 4.88
C VAL A 110 9.22 -8.07 6.01
N GLY A 111 10.31 -8.76 5.64
CA GLY A 111 11.24 -9.31 6.62
C GLY A 111 12.04 -8.22 7.35
N PRO A 112 12.90 -8.60 8.30
CA PRO A 112 13.83 -7.67 8.93
C PRO A 112 14.72 -7.00 7.89
N MET A 113 14.97 -5.69 8.05
CA MET A 113 15.80 -4.93 7.13
C MET A 113 16.90 -4.17 7.90
N PRO A 114 18.14 -4.14 7.38
CA PRO A 114 19.24 -3.41 8.00
C PRO A 114 19.19 -1.90 7.65
N LEU A 115 18.03 -1.26 7.86
CA LEU A 115 17.86 0.16 7.54
C LEU A 115 18.65 1.03 8.55
N PRO A 116 19.47 1.99 8.07
CA PRO A 116 20.06 2.99 8.95
C PRO A 116 19.00 3.85 9.67
N PRO A 117 19.33 4.48 10.82
CA PRO A 117 18.44 5.46 11.44
C PRO A 117 18.13 6.64 10.49
N ALA A 118 16.90 6.70 10.00
CA ALA A 118 16.40 7.75 9.12
C ALA A 118 14.87 7.70 9.03
N ARG A 119 14.27 8.69 8.34
CA ARG A 119 12.87 8.64 7.95
C ARG A 119 12.72 7.86 6.65
N TYR A 120 11.71 7.02 6.59
CA TYR A 120 11.37 6.22 5.41
C TYR A 120 9.90 6.36 5.07
N GLN A 121 9.55 6.04 3.83
CA GLN A 121 8.19 6.14 3.33
C GLN A 121 7.87 4.97 2.41
N TRP A 122 6.78 4.28 2.70
CA TRP A 122 6.12 3.44 1.72
C TRP A 122 5.29 4.34 0.81
N ARG A 123 5.56 4.27 -0.49
CA ARG A 123 4.82 5.01 -1.52
C ARG A 123 4.03 4.03 -2.37
N LEU A 124 2.73 4.25 -2.44
CA LEU A 124 1.79 3.54 -3.28
C LEU A 124 1.44 4.43 -4.46
N ALA A 125 1.65 3.95 -5.68
CA ALA A 125 1.06 4.54 -6.88
C ALA A 125 -0.05 3.60 -7.38
N VAL A 126 -1.24 4.13 -7.64
CA VAL A 126 -2.40 3.40 -8.17
C VAL A 126 -3.02 4.20 -9.31
N GLY A 127 -2.89 3.71 -10.54
CA GLY A 127 -3.20 4.50 -11.73
C GLY A 127 -2.32 5.76 -11.79
N ASP A 128 -2.95 6.92 -11.79
CA ASP A 128 -2.34 8.26 -11.78
C ASP A 128 -2.28 8.90 -10.38
N GLN A 129 -2.58 8.13 -9.32
CA GLN A 129 -2.70 8.62 -7.96
C GLN A 129 -1.60 8.09 -7.05
N ASP A 130 -1.00 8.99 -6.27
CA ASP A 130 0.05 8.65 -5.30
C ASP A 130 -0.43 8.79 -3.85
N PHE A 131 -0.06 7.82 -3.01
CA PHE A 131 -0.34 7.76 -1.59
C PHE A 131 0.90 7.32 -0.83
N SER A 132 0.92 7.56 0.48
CA SER A 132 2.06 7.12 1.28
C SER A 132 1.78 6.99 2.76
N VAL A 133 2.61 6.19 3.44
CA VAL A 133 2.74 6.17 4.90
C VAL A 133 4.23 6.25 5.25
N SER A 134 4.55 7.05 6.27
CA SER A 134 5.93 7.27 6.69
C SER A 134 6.20 6.68 8.07
N PHE A 135 7.45 6.30 8.30
CA PHE A 135 7.93 5.86 9.61
C PHE A 135 9.36 6.32 9.88
N GLN A 136 9.76 6.25 11.14
CA GLN A 136 11.10 6.59 11.60
C GLN A 136 11.82 5.32 12.07
N VAL A 137 13.04 5.11 11.58
CA VAL A 137 14.00 4.17 12.17
C VAL A 137 14.88 4.95 13.15
N ARG A 138 15.01 4.44 14.37
CA ARG A 138 15.85 5.03 15.42
C ARG A 138 17.03 4.10 15.72
N SER A 139 18.10 4.69 16.25
CA SER A 139 19.11 3.90 16.96
C SER A 139 18.45 3.22 18.16
N ALA A 140 18.90 2.02 18.47
CA ALA A 140 18.57 1.36 19.74
C ALA A 140 19.04 2.21 20.93
#